data_AF-A0AAV2RLS8-F1
#
_entry.id   AF-A0AAV2RLS8-F1
#
_cell.length_a   1.000
_cell.length_b   1.000
_cell.length_c   1.000
_cell.angle_alpha   90.00
_cell.angle_beta   90.00
_cell.angle_gamma   90.00
#
_symmetry.space_group_name_H-M   'P 1'
#
loop_
_entity.id
_entity.type
_entity.pdbx_description
1 polymer ?
#
loop_
_entity_poly.entity_id
_entity_poly.type
_entity_poly.pdbx_seq_one_letter_code
_entity_poly.pdbx_strand_id
1 'polypeptide(L)'
;MEPIVTVRDELFNSGILHTHRTSLFSTHKNAFSGEQFIQWICQHKEIESEEAVKIGTELLTKKFIASIEKQDSPVFYGEAKAYYQVINHDGEKNALNGGPSQNCKVEDPAELAESLRKLILALYSDNISPDGKFFDKTKYILGGKLYSLNEIENGILRANKRGPTMLFAPFGKSDPRLNVILEKTEPRIHFALNCGAKSCPPIKTFSAENIDSELQTATEAYLELDEALQVDEEAHVIHLSSLLKWYSSDFGNNAEEIVRWVLQNVTYEEKKEALERLLEDGTWKVQYLPYDWGHNGSD
;
A
#
# COMPACT_ATOMS: atom_id res chain seq x y z
N MET A 1 10.89 37.55 -17.19
CA MET A 1 9.58 37.10 -16.67
C MET A 1 9.84 36.59 -15.27
N GLU A 2 9.19 37.16 -14.28
CA GLU A 2 9.34 36.76 -12.88
C GLU A 2 8.86 35.31 -12.69
N PRO A 3 9.45 34.52 -11.79
CA PRO A 3 8.97 33.17 -11.53
C PRO A 3 7.50 33.19 -11.11
N ILE A 4 6.69 32.36 -11.76
CA ILE A 4 5.25 32.20 -11.47
C ILE A 4 4.97 31.89 -9.98
N VAL A 5 5.94 31.27 -9.30
CA VAL A 5 5.92 30.99 -7.86
C VAL A 5 5.92 32.28 -7.03
N THR A 6 6.65 33.31 -7.44
CA THR A 6 6.65 34.60 -6.76
C THR A 6 5.29 35.28 -6.90
N VAL A 7 4.70 35.25 -8.09
CA VAL A 7 3.36 35.79 -8.34
C VAL A 7 2.29 35.08 -7.51
N ARG A 8 2.42 33.76 -7.33
CA ARG A 8 1.57 32.98 -6.42
C ARG A 8 1.70 33.48 -4.97
N ASP A 9 2.91 33.67 -4.47
CA ASP A 9 3.14 34.09 -3.08
C ASP A 9 2.64 35.51 -2.81
N GLU A 10 2.81 36.40 -3.78
CA GLU A 10 2.23 37.74 -3.73
C GLU A 10 0.70 37.69 -3.79
N LEU A 11 0.12 36.82 -4.62
CA LEU A 11 -1.33 36.62 -4.70
C LEU A 11 -1.89 36.14 -3.35
N PHE A 12 -1.19 35.25 -2.65
CA PHE A 12 -1.57 34.82 -1.30
C PHE A 12 -1.62 35.97 -0.29
N ASN A 13 -0.70 36.92 -0.42
CA ASN A 13 -0.58 38.07 0.47
C ASN A 13 -1.29 39.33 -0.04
N SER A 14 -1.91 39.26 -1.21
CA SER A 14 -2.53 40.40 -1.91
C SER A 14 -3.76 41.00 -1.21
N GLY A 15 -4.33 40.26 -0.26
CA GLY A 15 -5.56 40.63 0.42
C GLY A 15 -6.83 40.50 -0.42
N ILE A 16 -6.76 40.07 -1.70
CA ILE A 16 -7.93 39.90 -2.57
C ILE A 16 -8.68 38.58 -2.32
N LEU A 17 -8.10 37.69 -1.52
CA LEU A 17 -8.67 36.39 -1.17
C LEU A 17 -9.76 36.55 -0.12
N HIS A 18 -10.98 36.19 -0.50
CA HIS A 18 -12.14 36.30 0.38
C HIS A 18 -12.96 35.01 0.36
N THR A 19 -13.95 34.97 1.25
CA THR A 19 -14.98 33.91 1.23
C THR A 19 -16.10 34.35 0.29
N HIS A 20 -16.26 33.65 -0.83
CA HIS A 20 -17.29 33.94 -1.83
C HIS A 20 -18.46 32.95 -1.73
N ARG A 21 -19.69 33.46 -1.61
CA ARG A 21 -20.91 32.66 -1.70
C ARG A 21 -21.38 32.64 -3.15
N THR A 22 -21.21 31.50 -3.82
CA THR A 22 -21.56 31.32 -5.25
C THR A 22 -22.99 30.81 -5.43
N SER A 23 -23.61 30.22 -4.40
CA SER A 23 -25.01 29.77 -4.41
C SER A 23 -25.64 29.80 -3.01
N LEU A 24 -26.96 29.58 -2.93
CA LEU A 24 -27.70 29.41 -1.67
C LEU A 24 -27.05 28.38 -0.73
N PHE A 25 -26.33 27.38 -1.25
CA PHE A 25 -25.69 26.31 -0.47
C PHE A 25 -24.17 26.19 -0.66
N SER A 26 -23.54 27.07 -1.45
CA SER A 26 -22.13 26.92 -1.82
C SER A 26 -21.33 28.16 -1.45
N THR A 27 -20.31 27.95 -0.62
CA THR A 27 -19.40 28.98 -0.12
C THR A 27 -17.97 28.50 -0.30
N HIS A 28 -17.14 29.30 -0.97
CA HIS A 28 -15.74 28.99 -1.26
C HIS A 28 -14.83 29.95 -0.52
N LYS A 29 -14.00 29.42 0.37
CA LYS A 29 -12.97 30.17 1.09
C LYS A 29 -11.70 30.29 0.22
N ASN A 30 -10.89 31.32 0.47
CA ASN A 30 -9.64 31.58 -0.25
C ASN A 30 -9.85 31.67 -1.78
N ALA A 31 -10.91 32.36 -2.19
CA ALA A 31 -11.29 32.53 -3.58
C ALA A 31 -11.25 34.00 -4.00
N PHE A 32 -11.17 34.23 -5.30
CA PHE A 32 -11.21 35.54 -5.94
C PHE A 32 -11.90 35.42 -7.32
N SER A 33 -12.42 36.53 -7.84
CA SER A 33 -12.91 36.60 -9.23
C SER A 33 -11.79 36.94 -10.22
N GLY A 34 -11.93 36.51 -11.47
CA GLY A 34 -10.99 36.82 -12.53
C GLY A 34 -10.73 38.32 -12.67
N GLU A 35 -11.78 39.13 -12.57
CA GLU A 35 -11.67 40.60 -12.59
C GLU A 35 -10.81 41.15 -11.45
N GLN A 36 -11.01 40.68 -10.22
CA GLN A 36 -10.20 41.10 -9.07
C GLN A 36 -8.71 40.76 -9.26
N PHE A 37 -8.41 39.62 -9.84
CA PHE A 37 -7.03 39.23 -10.15
C PHE A 37 -6.40 40.10 -11.21
N ILE A 38 -7.11 40.37 -12.32
CA ILE A 38 -6.62 41.26 -13.39
C ILE A 38 -6.34 42.65 -12.82
N GLN A 39 -7.29 43.22 -12.06
CA GLN A 39 -7.11 44.54 -11.44
C GLN A 39 -5.90 44.57 -10.51
N TRP A 40 -5.77 43.56 -9.64
CA TRP A 40 -4.65 43.45 -8.72
C TRP A 40 -3.31 43.35 -9.44
N ILE A 41 -3.15 42.42 -10.38
CA ILE A 41 -1.85 42.16 -10.99
C ILE A 41 -1.43 43.26 -11.97
N CYS A 42 -2.38 43.86 -12.71
CA CYS A 42 -2.10 45.02 -13.56
C CYS A 42 -1.61 46.20 -12.73
N GLN A 43 -2.22 46.45 -11.56
CA GLN A 43 -1.81 47.54 -10.67
C GLN A 43 -0.49 47.23 -9.94
N HIS A 44 -0.27 45.97 -9.55
CA HIS A 44 0.89 45.58 -8.76
C HIS A 44 2.16 45.45 -9.59
N LYS A 45 2.04 45.02 -10.85
CA LYS A 45 3.18 44.74 -11.74
C LYS A 45 3.27 45.66 -12.96
N GLU A 46 2.39 46.65 -13.07
CA GLU A 46 2.34 47.60 -14.19
C GLU A 46 2.28 46.89 -15.56
N ILE A 47 1.39 45.90 -15.68
CA ILE A 47 1.21 45.10 -16.90
C ILE A 47 -0.18 45.28 -17.51
N GLU A 48 -0.28 45.05 -18.82
CA GLU A 48 -1.56 45.06 -19.55
C GLU A 48 -2.44 43.84 -19.23
N SER A 49 -3.75 44.00 -19.38
CA SER A 49 -4.73 42.94 -19.06
C SER A 49 -4.53 41.66 -19.86
N GLU A 50 -4.02 41.75 -21.09
CA GLU A 50 -3.72 40.57 -21.91
C GLU A 50 -2.59 39.72 -21.30
N GLU A 51 -1.57 40.37 -20.75
CA GLU A 51 -0.45 39.69 -20.09
C GLU A 51 -0.90 39.11 -18.74
N ALA A 52 -1.76 39.82 -18.02
CA ALA A 52 -2.38 39.34 -16.79
C ALA A 52 -3.19 38.05 -17.00
N VAL A 53 -3.91 37.92 -18.13
CA VAL A 53 -4.64 36.69 -18.49
C VAL A 53 -3.67 35.51 -18.72
N LYS A 54 -2.50 35.74 -19.34
CA LYS A 54 -1.48 34.69 -19.52
C LYS A 54 -0.94 34.22 -18.19
N ILE A 55 -0.66 35.14 -17.27
CA ILE A 55 -0.20 34.80 -15.91
C ILE A 55 -1.28 33.99 -15.16
N GLY A 56 -2.55 34.39 -15.23
CA GLY A 56 -3.66 33.63 -14.65
C GLY A 56 -3.78 32.21 -15.24
N THR A 57 -3.57 32.09 -16.55
CA THR A 57 -3.56 30.80 -17.27
C THR A 57 -2.39 29.92 -16.83
N GLU A 58 -1.22 30.52 -16.59
CA GLU A 58 -0.06 29.82 -16.07
C GLU A 58 -0.28 29.35 -14.62
N LEU A 59 -0.89 30.18 -13.75
CA LEU A 59 -1.28 29.80 -12.39
C LEU A 59 -2.25 28.59 -12.39
N LEU A 60 -3.23 28.57 -13.30
CA LEU A 60 -4.13 27.42 -13.49
C LEU A 60 -3.39 26.17 -13.95
N THR A 61 -2.54 26.32 -14.97
CA THR A 61 -1.79 25.21 -15.57
C THR A 61 -0.83 24.58 -14.57
N LYS A 62 -0.20 25.41 -13.72
CA LYS A 62 0.70 24.99 -12.64
C LYS A 62 -0.04 24.54 -11.38
N LYS A 63 -1.38 24.53 -11.39
CA LYS A 63 -2.24 24.12 -10.27
C LYS A 63 -2.00 24.93 -8.99
N PHE A 64 -1.64 26.21 -9.12
CA PHE A 64 -1.63 27.15 -8.00
C PHE A 64 -3.03 27.70 -7.70
N ILE A 65 -3.92 27.69 -8.69
CA ILE A 65 -5.33 28.05 -8.55
C ILE A 65 -6.20 27.02 -9.29
N ALA A 66 -7.47 26.89 -8.90
CA ALA A 66 -8.46 26.05 -9.56
C ALA A 66 -9.72 26.85 -9.91
N SER A 67 -10.28 26.63 -11.11
CA SER A 67 -11.59 27.18 -11.47
C SER A 67 -12.69 26.50 -10.67
N ILE A 68 -13.60 27.30 -10.10
CA ILE A 68 -14.74 26.80 -9.33
C ILE A 68 -15.87 26.31 -10.26
N GLU A 69 -16.08 26.99 -11.40
CA GLU A 69 -17.20 26.70 -12.31
C GLU A 69 -16.84 25.69 -13.41
N LYS A 70 -15.60 25.69 -13.89
CA LYS A 70 -15.13 24.84 -14.97
C LYS A 70 -13.95 23.99 -14.50
N GLN A 71 -14.27 22.89 -13.80
CA GLN A 71 -13.27 21.90 -13.40
C GLN A 71 -12.48 21.46 -14.65
N ASP A 72 -11.15 21.49 -14.53
CA ASP A 72 -10.18 21.11 -15.57
C ASP A 72 -10.05 22.00 -16.82
N SER A 73 -10.64 23.20 -16.83
CA SER A 73 -10.34 24.19 -17.88
C SER A 73 -8.90 24.71 -17.76
N PRO A 74 -8.06 24.63 -18.82
CA PRO A 74 -6.72 25.19 -18.80
C PRO A 74 -6.69 26.71 -19.03
N VAL A 75 -7.84 27.33 -19.36
CA VAL A 75 -7.94 28.76 -19.72
C VAL A 75 -8.40 29.58 -18.54
N PHE A 76 -7.69 30.69 -18.28
CA PHE A 76 -8.10 31.71 -17.32
C PHE A 76 -8.99 32.77 -17.98
N TYR A 77 -10.12 33.06 -17.35
CA TYR A 77 -11.07 34.11 -17.70
C TYR A 77 -11.02 35.23 -16.67
N GLY A 78 -10.67 36.45 -17.11
CA GLY A 78 -10.56 37.66 -16.29
C GLY A 78 -11.88 38.36 -15.99
N GLU A 79 -12.99 37.62 -15.90
CA GLU A 79 -14.35 38.17 -15.76
C GLU A 79 -14.84 38.14 -14.30
N ALA A 80 -15.77 39.05 -13.95
CA ALA A 80 -16.32 39.18 -12.60
C ALA A 80 -17.01 37.90 -12.07
N LYS A 81 -17.56 37.07 -12.98
CA LYS A 81 -18.26 35.83 -12.64
C LYS A 81 -17.37 34.59 -12.67
N ALA A 82 -16.14 34.70 -13.17
CA ALA A 82 -15.22 33.59 -13.20
C ALA A 82 -14.47 33.49 -11.87
N TYR A 83 -14.83 32.53 -11.01
CA TYR A 83 -14.20 32.38 -9.70
C TYR A 83 -13.11 31.32 -9.69
N TYR A 84 -12.03 31.64 -8.98
CA TYR A 84 -10.87 30.78 -8.78
C TYR A 84 -10.59 30.63 -7.29
N GLN A 85 -10.27 29.42 -6.88
CA GLN A 85 -9.82 29.11 -5.54
C GLN A 85 -8.30 28.93 -5.55
N VAL A 86 -7.60 29.58 -4.62
CA VAL A 86 -6.17 29.35 -4.47
C VAL A 86 -5.93 27.99 -3.83
N ILE A 87 -5.02 27.22 -4.43
CA ILE A 87 -4.61 25.92 -3.91
C ILE A 87 -3.45 26.18 -2.96
N ASN A 88 -3.72 26.07 -1.66
CA ASN A 88 -2.68 26.10 -0.63
C ASN A 88 -1.73 24.91 -0.85
N HIS A 89 -0.47 25.16 -1.22
CA HIS A 89 0.56 24.11 -1.17
C HIS A 89 1.08 23.86 0.25
N ASP A 90 0.63 24.65 1.23
CA ASP A 90 0.96 24.50 2.66
C ASP A 90 0.02 23.55 3.39
N GLY A 91 -0.82 22.82 2.66
CA GLY A 91 -1.72 21.82 3.22
C GLY A 91 -2.34 20.96 2.13
N GLU A 92 -1.88 19.72 2.07
CA GLU A 92 -2.62 18.60 1.49
C GLU A 92 -2.98 18.72 0.00
N LYS A 93 -1.96 18.59 -0.86
CA LYS A 93 -1.98 17.76 -2.08
C LYS A 93 -0.62 17.80 -2.78
N ASN A 94 0.34 17.07 -2.22
CA ASN A 94 1.52 16.63 -2.95
C ASN A 94 1.32 15.18 -3.38
N ALA A 95 1.78 14.84 -4.58
CA ALA A 95 1.91 13.46 -5.01
C ALA A 95 2.69 12.65 -3.95
N LEU A 96 2.29 11.39 -3.75
CA LEU A 96 2.60 10.53 -2.59
C LEU A 96 4.06 10.47 -2.10
N ASN A 97 5.06 10.93 -2.88
CA ASN A 97 6.48 10.71 -2.61
C ASN A 97 7.36 11.98 -2.75
N GLY A 98 6.81 13.19 -2.61
CA GLY A 98 7.52 14.43 -2.99
C GLY A 98 7.88 15.43 -1.88
N GLY A 99 7.90 15.06 -0.60
CA GLY A 99 8.16 15.99 0.52
C GLY A 99 9.31 15.56 1.45
N PRO A 100 9.91 16.50 2.22
CA PRO A 100 11.02 16.22 3.13
C PRO A 100 10.58 15.30 4.27
N SER A 101 11.39 14.30 4.59
CA SER A 101 10.98 13.10 5.33
C SER A 101 10.78 13.27 6.83
N GLN A 102 11.16 14.41 7.44
CA GLN A 102 10.96 14.63 8.87
C GLN A 102 10.79 16.12 9.22
N ASN A 103 9.70 16.41 9.92
CA ASN A 103 9.57 17.58 10.78
C ASN A 103 9.51 17.04 12.22
N CYS A 104 10.67 16.87 12.85
CA CYS A 104 10.71 16.35 14.23
C CYS A 104 10.16 17.40 15.19
N LYS A 105 8.91 17.21 15.62
CA LYS A 105 8.46 17.70 16.92
C LYS A 105 8.88 16.69 17.97
N VAL A 106 9.43 17.17 19.08
CA VAL A 106 9.58 16.36 20.29
C VAL A 106 8.18 16.19 20.85
N GLU A 107 7.58 15.03 20.63
CA GLU A 107 6.33 14.61 21.23
C GLU A 107 6.65 13.68 22.41
N ASP A 108 5.82 13.71 23.45
CA ASP A 108 5.93 12.72 24.52
C ASP A 108 5.74 11.32 23.93
N PRO A 109 6.61 10.33 24.25
CA PRO A 109 6.52 8.99 23.66
C PRO A 109 5.15 8.33 23.80
N ALA A 110 4.40 8.61 24.88
CA ALA A 110 3.07 8.06 25.07
C ALA A 110 2.02 8.76 24.19
N GLU A 111 2.15 10.07 23.96
CA GLU A 111 1.27 10.83 23.06
C GLU A 111 1.48 10.43 21.58
N LEU A 112 2.73 10.21 21.18
CA LEU A 112 3.08 9.71 19.86
C LEU A 112 2.53 8.28 19.66
N ALA A 113 2.72 7.40 20.65
CA ALA A 113 2.20 6.04 20.61
C ALA A 113 0.67 6.01 20.48
N GLU A 114 -0.05 6.85 21.25
CA GLU A 114 -1.51 6.91 21.18
C GLU A 114 -2.02 7.53 19.87
N SER A 115 -1.28 8.50 19.30
CA SER A 115 -1.63 9.10 18.01
C SER A 115 -1.41 8.13 16.85
N LEU A 116 -0.32 7.37 16.87
CA LEU A 116 -0.06 6.29 15.93
C LEU A 116 -1.12 5.19 16.05
N ARG A 117 -1.47 4.78 17.28
CA ARG A 117 -2.54 3.80 17.52
C ARG A 117 -3.86 4.23 16.90
N LYS A 118 -4.27 5.49 17.10
CA LYS A 118 -5.50 6.04 16.53
C LYS A 118 -5.49 6.08 15.00
N LEU A 119 -4.37 6.47 14.39
CA LEU A 119 -4.22 6.51 12.94
C LEU A 119 -4.30 5.11 12.34
N ILE A 120 -3.59 4.14 12.95
CA ILE A 120 -3.61 2.73 12.55
C ILE A 120 -5.02 2.16 12.67
N LEU A 121 -5.72 2.42 13.78
CA LEU A 121 -7.09 1.96 13.98
C LEU A 121 -8.09 2.60 12.99
N ALA A 122 -7.91 3.87 12.62
CA ALA A 122 -8.73 4.54 11.61
C ALA A 122 -8.50 3.96 10.21
N LEU A 123 -7.23 3.70 9.85
CA LEU A 123 -6.88 3.06 8.58
C LEU A 123 -7.44 1.63 8.50
N TYR A 124 -7.39 0.89 9.62
CA TYR A 124 -7.98 -0.44 9.70
C TYR A 124 -9.51 -0.41 9.69
N SER A 125 -10.17 0.55 10.37
CA SER A 125 -11.63 0.66 10.35
C SER A 125 -12.19 0.98 8.98
N ASP A 126 -11.44 1.75 8.18
CA ASP A 126 -11.88 2.20 6.86
C ASP A 126 -11.59 1.18 5.77
N ASN A 127 -10.60 0.29 5.96
CA ASN A 127 -10.13 -0.62 4.91
C ASN A 127 -10.26 -2.12 5.24
N ILE A 128 -10.48 -2.50 6.50
CA ILE A 128 -10.80 -3.89 6.87
C ILE A 128 -12.33 -4.04 6.85
N SER A 129 -12.84 -4.89 5.98
CA SER A 129 -14.24 -5.29 6.03
C SER A 129 -14.55 -5.88 7.42
N PRO A 130 -15.61 -5.45 8.12
CA PRO A 130 -15.95 -5.94 9.46
C PRO A 130 -16.14 -7.46 9.58
N ASP A 131 -16.34 -8.15 8.45
CA ASP A 131 -16.50 -9.61 8.37
C ASP A 131 -15.24 -10.36 7.90
N GLY A 132 -14.11 -9.66 7.70
CA GLY A 132 -12.88 -10.24 7.15
C GLY A 132 -12.98 -10.70 5.69
N LYS A 133 -14.10 -10.44 4.98
CA LYS A 133 -14.35 -10.90 3.61
C LYS A 133 -13.87 -9.95 2.53
N PHE A 134 -13.11 -8.90 2.87
CA PHE A 134 -12.46 -8.01 1.91
C PHE A 134 -11.72 -8.81 0.84
N PHE A 135 -11.05 -9.88 1.27
CA PHE A 135 -10.30 -10.81 0.43
C PHE A 135 -11.12 -11.45 -0.70
N ASP A 136 -12.43 -11.62 -0.50
CA ASP A 136 -13.36 -12.17 -1.49
C ASP A 136 -14.19 -11.09 -2.22
N LYS A 137 -14.34 -9.90 -1.64
CA LYS A 137 -15.24 -8.84 -2.14
C LYS A 137 -14.57 -7.90 -3.14
N THR A 138 -13.34 -7.46 -2.87
CA THR A 138 -12.63 -6.52 -3.76
C THR A 138 -12.09 -7.27 -4.97
N LYS A 139 -12.39 -6.77 -6.18
CA LYS A 139 -12.01 -7.43 -7.44
C LYS A 139 -11.15 -6.54 -8.33
N TYR A 140 -10.21 -7.16 -9.02
CA TYR A 140 -9.27 -6.54 -9.94
C TYR A 140 -9.43 -7.14 -11.35
N ILE A 141 -9.22 -6.33 -12.38
CA ILE A 141 -9.27 -6.79 -13.77
C ILE A 141 -7.87 -7.25 -14.19
N LEU A 142 -7.72 -8.54 -14.47
CA LEU A 142 -6.50 -9.14 -15.01
C LEU A 142 -6.86 -9.88 -16.31
N GLY A 143 -6.15 -9.60 -17.41
CA GLY A 143 -6.44 -10.24 -18.71
C GLY A 143 -7.91 -10.13 -19.16
N GLY A 144 -8.60 -9.04 -18.78
CA GLY A 144 -10.01 -8.81 -19.10
C GLY A 144 -11.02 -9.60 -18.25
N LYS A 145 -10.60 -10.24 -17.15
CA LYS A 145 -11.46 -10.95 -16.20
C LYS A 145 -11.32 -10.39 -14.79
N LEU A 146 -12.37 -10.54 -13.98
CA LEU A 146 -12.39 -10.07 -12.59
C LEU A 146 -11.88 -11.17 -11.65
N TYR A 147 -11.02 -10.77 -10.71
CA TYR A 147 -10.44 -11.64 -9.68
C TYR A 147 -10.49 -10.96 -8.32
N SER A 148 -10.98 -11.67 -7.30
CA SER A 148 -10.75 -11.27 -5.91
C SER A 148 -9.31 -11.54 -5.48
N LEU A 149 -8.87 -10.98 -4.34
CA LEU A 149 -7.55 -11.31 -3.79
C LEU A 149 -7.42 -12.80 -3.47
N ASN A 150 -8.51 -13.42 -2.99
CA ASN A 150 -8.58 -14.87 -2.79
C ASN A 150 -8.42 -15.67 -4.09
N GLU A 151 -9.03 -15.21 -5.18
CA GLU A 151 -8.89 -15.82 -6.50
C GLU A 151 -7.49 -15.57 -7.09
N ILE A 152 -6.82 -14.47 -6.75
CA ILE A 152 -5.42 -14.22 -7.14
C ILE A 152 -4.49 -15.16 -6.38
N GLU A 153 -4.59 -15.23 -5.04
CA GLU A 153 -3.75 -16.12 -4.22
C GLU A 153 -3.98 -17.59 -4.60
N ASN A 154 -5.20 -18.09 -4.39
CA ASN A 154 -5.47 -19.51 -4.51
C ASN A 154 -5.66 -19.96 -5.97
N GLY A 155 -6.18 -19.07 -6.81
CA GLY A 155 -6.52 -19.36 -8.20
C GLY A 155 -5.32 -19.21 -9.12
N ILE A 156 -4.65 -18.06 -9.08
CA ILE A 156 -3.53 -17.77 -9.97
C ILE A 156 -2.21 -18.29 -9.38
N LEU A 157 -1.80 -17.77 -8.22
CA LEU A 157 -0.47 -17.99 -7.66
C LEU A 157 -0.28 -19.42 -7.10
N ARG A 158 -1.34 -20.03 -6.59
CA ARG A 158 -1.32 -21.42 -6.12
C ARG A 158 -1.71 -22.45 -7.18
N ALA A 159 -1.81 -22.07 -8.46
CA ALA A 159 -2.20 -22.95 -9.56
C ALA A 159 -3.57 -23.62 -9.33
N ASN A 160 -4.58 -22.80 -9.02
CA ASN A 160 -5.96 -23.19 -8.76
C ASN A 160 -6.14 -24.23 -7.64
N LYS A 161 -5.30 -24.16 -6.60
CA LYS A 161 -5.42 -25.01 -5.42
C LYS A 161 -6.51 -24.50 -4.49
N ARG A 162 -7.09 -25.44 -3.74
CA ARG A 162 -8.06 -25.15 -2.68
C ARG A 162 -7.37 -24.43 -1.52
N GLY A 163 -7.92 -23.31 -1.08
CA GLY A 163 -7.50 -22.60 0.13
C GLY A 163 -7.84 -23.38 1.42
N PRO A 164 -7.19 -23.10 2.56
CA PRO A 164 -7.43 -23.80 3.82
C PRO A 164 -8.88 -23.74 4.31
N THR A 165 -9.57 -22.63 4.04
CA THR A 165 -10.97 -22.38 4.44
C THR A 165 -11.97 -22.68 3.32
N MET A 166 -11.49 -23.12 2.14
CA MET A 166 -12.32 -23.30 0.96
C MET A 166 -12.81 -24.75 0.81
N LEU A 167 -14.05 -24.91 0.35
CA LEU A 167 -14.63 -26.21 0.00
C LEU A 167 -14.16 -26.71 -1.37
N PHE A 168 -13.94 -25.79 -2.32
CA PHE A 168 -13.59 -26.11 -3.70
C PHE A 168 -12.43 -25.23 -4.18
N ALA A 169 -11.82 -25.64 -5.30
CA ALA A 169 -10.86 -24.78 -6.01
C ALA A 169 -11.55 -23.48 -6.48
N PRO A 170 -10.81 -22.36 -6.60
CA PRO A 170 -11.36 -21.08 -7.04
C PRO A 170 -12.05 -21.14 -8.41
N PHE A 171 -11.49 -21.90 -9.35
CA PHE A 171 -11.97 -21.95 -10.74
C PHE A 171 -12.40 -23.37 -11.13
N GLY A 172 -13.58 -23.46 -11.76
CA GLY A 172 -14.09 -24.72 -12.32
C GLY A 172 -13.42 -25.08 -13.65
N LYS A 173 -13.58 -26.35 -14.09
CA LYS A 173 -12.89 -26.91 -15.28
C LYS A 173 -13.10 -26.14 -16.59
N SER A 174 -14.19 -25.39 -16.73
CA SER A 174 -14.53 -24.61 -17.92
C SER A 174 -14.39 -23.10 -17.69
N ASP A 175 -13.82 -22.68 -16.56
CA ASP A 175 -13.63 -21.27 -16.26
C ASP A 175 -12.50 -20.71 -17.14
N PRO A 176 -12.76 -19.68 -17.95
CA PRO A 176 -11.73 -19.09 -18.82
C PRO A 176 -10.56 -18.47 -18.05
N ARG A 177 -10.72 -18.22 -16.75
CA ARG A 177 -9.67 -17.71 -15.87
C ARG A 177 -8.56 -18.73 -15.60
N LEU A 178 -8.78 -20.01 -15.93
CA LEU A 178 -7.73 -21.03 -15.91
C LEU A 178 -6.56 -20.71 -16.85
N ASN A 179 -6.74 -19.86 -17.86
CA ASN A 179 -5.68 -19.53 -18.83
C ASN A 179 -4.55 -18.64 -18.28
N VAL A 180 -4.70 -18.09 -17.08
CA VAL A 180 -3.71 -17.17 -16.48
C VAL A 180 -3.12 -17.71 -15.17
N ILE A 181 -3.46 -18.94 -14.78
CA ILE A 181 -2.91 -19.54 -13.57
C ILE A 181 -1.45 -19.96 -13.80
N LEU A 182 -0.67 -20.08 -12.72
CA LEU A 182 0.65 -20.67 -12.81
C LEU A 182 0.54 -22.16 -13.19
N GLU A 183 1.48 -22.64 -14.00
CA GLU A 183 1.56 -24.07 -14.37
C GLU A 183 1.80 -24.96 -13.15
N LYS A 184 2.55 -24.46 -12.16
CA LYS A 184 2.85 -25.12 -10.90
C LYS A 184 2.73 -24.10 -9.76
N THR A 185 2.31 -24.58 -8.60
CA THR A 185 2.33 -23.80 -7.35
C THR A 185 3.74 -23.30 -7.06
N GLU A 186 3.87 -22.00 -6.78
CA GLU A 186 5.08 -21.38 -6.26
C GLU A 186 4.96 -21.28 -4.72
N PRO A 187 5.66 -22.11 -3.92
CA PRO A 187 5.49 -22.13 -2.47
C PRO A 187 6.00 -20.86 -1.79
N ARG A 188 6.96 -20.16 -2.41
CA ARG A 188 7.59 -18.96 -1.84
C ARG A 188 6.64 -17.78 -1.69
N ILE A 189 5.49 -17.79 -2.39
CA ILE A 189 4.47 -16.75 -2.24
C ILE A 189 3.93 -16.63 -0.81
N HIS A 190 3.95 -17.72 -0.03
CA HIS A 190 3.48 -17.73 1.35
C HIS A 190 4.33 -16.85 2.26
N PHE A 191 5.58 -16.57 1.87
CA PHE A 191 6.48 -15.66 2.59
C PHE A 191 6.49 -14.24 2.02
N ALA A 192 5.77 -14.02 0.91
CA ALA A 192 5.62 -12.73 0.26
C ALA A 192 4.29 -12.05 0.60
N LEU A 193 3.25 -12.84 0.82
CA LEU A 193 1.93 -12.35 1.19
C LEU A 193 1.87 -12.14 2.71
N ASN A 194 1.56 -10.91 3.11
CA ASN A 194 1.44 -10.52 4.52
C ASN A 194 0.01 -10.06 4.83
N CYS A 195 -0.49 -10.55 5.96
CA CYS A 195 -1.85 -10.38 6.46
C CYS A 195 -1.97 -9.37 7.61
N GLY A 196 -0.85 -8.82 8.09
CA GLY A 196 -0.76 -7.91 9.23
C GLY A 196 -0.65 -8.58 10.61
N ALA A 197 -0.69 -9.91 10.69
CA ALA A 197 -0.53 -10.65 11.94
C ALA A 197 0.94 -10.66 12.43
N LYS A 198 1.15 -10.87 13.73
CA LYS A 198 2.49 -10.92 14.34
C LYS A 198 3.34 -12.09 13.83
N SER A 199 2.73 -13.25 13.63
CA SER A 199 3.41 -14.42 13.06
C SER A 199 3.51 -14.40 11.52
N CYS A 200 3.03 -13.33 10.87
CA CYS A 200 3.04 -13.18 9.41
C CYS A 200 4.47 -12.83 8.92
N PRO A 201 4.89 -13.23 7.71
CA PRO A 201 6.24 -12.99 7.20
C PRO A 201 6.61 -11.50 7.12
N PRO A 202 7.90 -11.11 7.20
CA PRO A 202 8.31 -9.72 7.03
C PRO A 202 7.79 -9.10 5.74
N ILE A 203 7.28 -7.86 5.81
CA ILE A 203 6.78 -7.13 4.65
C ILE A 203 7.96 -6.76 3.74
N LYS A 204 7.83 -7.06 2.44
CA LYS A 204 8.81 -6.72 1.43
C LYS A 204 8.13 -6.23 0.16
N THR A 205 8.84 -5.40 -0.60
CA THR A 205 8.43 -4.97 -1.94
C THR A 205 9.05 -5.88 -3.00
N PHE A 206 8.30 -6.14 -4.07
CA PHE A 206 8.71 -7.02 -5.15
C PHE A 206 8.68 -6.29 -6.50
N SER A 207 9.61 -6.64 -7.38
CA SER A 207 9.74 -6.17 -8.75
C SER A 207 9.57 -7.33 -9.74
N ALA A 208 9.02 -7.05 -10.92
CA ALA A 208 8.81 -8.09 -11.92
C ALA A 208 10.14 -8.67 -12.42
N GLU A 209 11.17 -7.84 -12.48
CA GLU A 209 12.50 -8.18 -12.99
C GLU A 209 13.29 -9.07 -12.01
N ASN A 210 13.06 -8.95 -10.70
CA ASN A 210 13.82 -9.66 -9.66
C ASN A 210 12.95 -10.58 -8.79
N ILE A 211 11.74 -10.91 -9.24
CA ILE A 211 10.75 -11.62 -8.42
C ILE A 211 11.30 -12.90 -7.80
N ASP A 212 12.08 -13.70 -8.55
CA ASP A 212 12.63 -14.95 -8.05
C ASP A 212 13.61 -14.78 -6.90
N SER A 213 14.54 -13.81 -7.00
CA SER A 213 15.52 -13.57 -5.95
C SER A 213 14.88 -12.88 -4.74
N GLU A 214 13.92 -12.00 -4.96
CA GLU A 214 13.22 -11.31 -3.87
C GLU A 214 12.32 -12.26 -3.08
N LEU A 215 11.63 -13.20 -3.76
CA LEU A 215 10.88 -14.29 -3.14
C LEU A 215 11.81 -15.22 -2.34
N GLN A 216 12.98 -15.53 -2.89
CA GLN A 216 13.99 -16.33 -2.20
C GLN A 216 14.43 -15.65 -0.90
N THR A 217 14.86 -14.38 -0.97
CA THR A 217 15.27 -13.64 0.23
C THR A 217 14.15 -13.48 1.24
N ALA A 218 12.89 -13.31 0.82
CA ALA A 218 11.75 -13.24 1.74
C ALA A 218 11.53 -14.59 2.47
N THR A 219 11.72 -15.69 1.75
CA THR A 219 11.65 -17.05 2.30
C THR A 219 12.74 -17.27 3.34
N GLU A 220 13.99 -16.97 2.97
CA GLU A 220 15.16 -17.07 3.84
C GLU A 220 14.93 -16.26 5.12
N ALA A 221 14.64 -14.97 4.98
CA ALA A 221 14.41 -14.07 6.11
C ALA A 221 13.28 -14.54 7.04
N TYR A 222 12.22 -15.15 6.51
CA TYR A 222 11.17 -15.73 7.37
C TYR A 222 11.70 -16.94 8.14
N LEU A 223 12.37 -17.88 7.47
CA LEU A 223 12.85 -19.12 8.09
C LEU A 223 13.96 -18.89 9.14
N GLU A 224 14.62 -17.73 9.13
CA GLU A 224 15.54 -17.33 10.19
C GLU A 224 14.81 -17.01 11.51
N LEU A 225 13.53 -16.64 11.47
CA LEU A 225 12.74 -16.28 12.65
C LEU A 225 12.38 -17.50 13.50
N ASP A 226 12.34 -17.32 14.82
CA ASP A 226 11.91 -18.36 15.76
C ASP A 226 10.39 -18.60 15.67
N GLU A 227 9.62 -17.65 15.16
CA GLU A 227 8.21 -17.82 14.84
C GLU A 227 7.99 -18.73 13.62
N ALA A 228 9.03 -18.96 12.80
CA ALA A 228 8.95 -19.76 11.59
C ALA A 228 9.53 -21.17 11.76
N LEU A 229 10.71 -21.26 12.38
CA LEU A 229 11.46 -22.51 12.53
C LEU A 229 12.21 -22.51 13.86
N GLN A 230 11.99 -23.55 14.66
CA GLN A 230 12.82 -23.88 15.83
C GLN A 230 13.18 -25.36 15.77
N VAL A 231 14.42 -25.70 16.11
CA VAL A 231 14.92 -27.07 16.09
C VAL A 231 15.28 -27.47 17.52
N ASP A 232 14.54 -28.43 18.07
CA ASP A 232 14.81 -29.01 19.39
C ASP A 232 15.49 -30.36 19.18
N GLU A 233 16.83 -30.34 19.21
CA GLU A 233 17.65 -31.53 19.00
C GLU A 233 17.50 -32.55 20.14
N GLU A 234 17.34 -32.10 21.39
CA GLU A 234 17.21 -33.00 22.55
C GLU A 234 15.88 -33.77 22.54
N ALA A 235 14.79 -33.09 22.17
CA ALA A 235 13.47 -33.71 22.08
C ALA A 235 13.20 -34.37 20.71
N HIS A 236 14.12 -34.23 19.74
CA HIS A 236 13.95 -34.64 18.35
C HIS A 236 12.68 -34.04 17.72
N VAL A 237 12.46 -32.74 17.90
CA VAL A 237 11.28 -32.02 17.41
C VAL A 237 11.66 -30.84 16.53
N ILE A 238 11.06 -30.80 15.33
CA ILE A 238 11.15 -29.65 14.43
C ILE A 238 9.85 -28.86 14.57
N HIS A 239 9.94 -27.64 15.08
CA HIS A 239 8.81 -26.74 15.20
C HIS A 239 8.74 -25.85 13.97
N LEU A 240 7.62 -25.91 13.24
CA LEU A 240 7.37 -25.11 12.04
C LEU A 240 6.21 -24.15 12.26
N SER A 241 6.21 -23.00 11.57
CA SER A 241 5.05 -22.10 11.57
C SER A 241 3.78 -22.81 11.09
N SER A 242 2.65 -22.46 11.70
CA SER A 242 1.32 -22.91 11.26
C SER A 242 1.00 -22.53 9.81
N LEU A 243 1.71 -21.56 9.22
CA LEU A 243 1.62 -21.26 7.79
C LEU A 243 1.97 -22.49 6.94
N LEU A 244 3.07 -23.18 7.27
CA LEU A 244 3.47 -24.41 6.59
C LEU A 244 2.49 -25.56 6.85
N LYS A 245 1.72 -25.51 7.93
CA LYS A 245 0.64 -26.48 8.20
C LYS A 245 -0.54 -26.27 7.25
N TRP A 246 -1.06 -25.05 7.20
CA TRP A 246 -2.26 -24.72 6.43
C TRP A 246 -2.06 -24.93 4.93
N TYR A 247 -0.85 -24.65 4.46
CA TYR A 247 -0.46 -24.76 3.05
C TYR A 247 0.50 -25.93 2.79
N SER A 248 0.53 -26.94 3.67
CA SER A 248 1.43 -28.10 3.61
C SER A 248 1.57 -28.71 2.21
N SER A 249 0.46 -28.89 1.48
CA SER A 249 0.41 -29.43 0.11
C SER A 249 1.18 -28.62 -0.94
N ASP A 250 1.62 -27.41 -0.60
CA ASP A 250 2.41 -26.55 -1.48
C ASP A 250 3.90 -26.80 -1.29
N PHE A 251 4.32 -27.25 -0.12
CA PHE A 251 5.72 -27.51 0.22
C PHE A 251 6.11 -28.98 0.06
N GLY A 252 5.17 -29.91 0.33
CA GLY A 252 5.41 -31.35 0.24
C GLY A 252 4.17 -32.19 0.57
N ASN A 253 4.21 -33.48 0.25
CA ASN A 253 3.10 -34.42 0.48
C ASN A 253 3.14 -35.07 1.88
N ASN A 254 4.25 -34.92 2.60
CA ASN A 254 4.46 -35.46 3.93
C ASN A 254 5.46 -34.57 4.71
N ALA A 255 5.62 -34.84 6.01
CA ALA A 255 6.49 -34.05 6.87
C ALA A 255 7.95 -34.03 6.40
N GLU A 256 8.45 -35.14 5.84
CA GLU A 256 9.83 -35.23 5.34
C GLU A 256 10.05 -34.32 4.13
N GLU A 257 9.14 -34.34 3.15
CA GLU A 257 9.22 -33.44 1.99
C GLU A 257 9.15 -31.96 2.41
N ILE A 258 8.31 -31.61 3.38
CA ILE A 258 8.22 -30.24 3.91
C ILE A 258 9.52 -29.83 4.61
N VAL A 259 10.06 -30.69 5.47
CA VAL A 259 11.32 -30.40 6.18
C VAL A 259 12.49 -30.30 5.21
N ARG A 260 12.55 -31.15 4.17
CA ARG A 260 13.57 -31.05 3.12
C ARG A 260 13.43 -29.75 2.32
N TRP A 261 12.20 -29.32 2.03
CA TRP A 261 11.95 -28.04 1.39
C TRP A 261 12.42 -26.87 2.27
N VAL A 262 12.13 -26.92 3.58
CA VAL A 262 12.62 -25.92 4.55
C VAL A 262 14.16 -25.90 4.57
N LEU A 263 14.80 -27.06 4.70
CA LEU A 263 16.27 -27.17 4.73
C LEU A 263 16.93 -26.55 3.50
N GLN A 264 16.33 -26.69 2.31
CA GLN A 264 16.84 -26.08 1.08
C GLN A 264 16.80 -24.55 1.07
N ASN A 265 16.01 -23.93 1.95
CA ASN A 265 15.76 -22.49 2.00
C ASN A 265 16.21 -21.82 3.30
N VAL A 266 16.75 -22.58 4.26
CA VAL A 266 17.34 -22.02 5.49
C VAL A 266 18.78 -21.58 5.21
N THR A 267 19.07 -20.32 5.52
CA THR A 267 20.42 -19.72 5.43
C THR A 267 21.11 -19.57 6.78
N TYR A 268 20.35 -19.60 7.88
CA TYR A 268 20.92 -19.50 9.22
C TYR A 268 21.60 -20.81 9.61
N GLU A 269 22.92 -20.78 9.66
CA GLU A 269 23.78 -21.98 9.74
C GLU A 269 23.42 -22.88 10.93
N GLU A 270 23.18 -22.32 12.11
CA GLU A 270 22.83 -23.10 13.30
C GLU A 270 21.54 -23.92 13.12
N LYS A 271 20.48 -23.30 12.59
CA LYS A 271 19.21 -23.98 12.30
C LYS A 271 19.37 -25.02 11.19
N LYS A 272 20.17 -24.70 10.18
CA LYS A 272 20.44 -25.58 9.04
C LYS A 272 21.16 -26.84 9.49
N GLU A 273 22.28 -26.70 10.21
CA GLU A 273 23.05 -27.84 10.71
C GLU A 273 22.23 -28.69 11.69
N ALA A 274 21.43 -28.06 12.56
CA ALA A 274 20.55 -28.79 13.48
C ALA A 274 19.48 -29.61 12.73
N LEU A 275 18.90 -29.07 11.65
CA LEU A 275 17.98 -29.80 10.78
C LEU A 275 18.69 -30.98 10.09
N GLU A 276 19.91 -30.78 9.57
CA GLU A 276 20.69 -31.83 8.92
C GLU A 276 20.96 -32.98 9.89
N ARG A 277 21.42 -32.68 11.11
CA ARG A 277 21.66 -33.70 12.16
C ARG A 277 20.41 -34.50 12.50
N LEU A 278 19.26 -33.84 12.68
CA LEU A 278 18.00 -34.54 12.95
C LEU A 278 17.54 -35.42 11.78
N LEU A 279 17.69 -34.94 10.54
CA LEU A 279 17.34 -35.73 9.36
C LEU A 279 18.25 -36.95 9.20
N GLU A 280 19.52 -36.86 9.58
CA GLU A 280 20.47 -37.97 9.58
C GLU A 280 20.15 -39.03 10.65
N ASP A 281 19.74 -38.61 11.85
CA ASP A 281 19.31 -39.51 12.93
C ASP A 281 18.04 -40.31 12.56
N GLY A 282 17.19 -39.73 11.71
CA GLY A 282 16.04 -40.40 11.13
C GLY A 282 14.85 -40.58 12.07
N THR A 283 14.98 -40.22 13.36
CA THR A 283 13.88 -40.25 14.33
C THR A 283 13.56 -38.82 14.79
N TRP A 284 12.49 -38.24 14.25
CA TRP A 284 12.03 -36.90 14.62
C TRP A 284 10.53 -36.73 14.34
N LYS A 285 9.94 -35.67 14.86
CA LYS A 285 8.55 -35.28 14.58
C LYS A 285 8.43 -33.79 14.30
N VAL A 286 7.45 -33.42 13.49
CA VAL A 286 7.08 -32.01 13.28
C VAL A 286 5.99 -31.62 14.27
N GLN A 287 6.19 -30.48 14.93
CA GLN A 287 5.15 -29.77 15.66
C GLN A 287 4.96 -28.39 15.05
N TYR A 288 3.77 -27.82 15.23
CA TYR A 288 3.46 -26.51 14.66
C TYR A 288 3.33 -25.45 15.74
N LEU A 289 4.04 -24.34 15.55
CA LEU A 289 4.01 -23.19 16.45
C LEU A 289 2.63 -22.52 16.44
N PRO A 290 2.17 -22.01 17.58
CA PRO A 290 0.94 -21.22 17.63
C PRO A 290 1.08 -19.99 16.72
N TYR A 291 0.01 -19.64 16.02
CA TYR A 291 -0.01 -18.47 15.14
C TYR A 291 -0.65 -17.29 15.86
N ASP A 292 0.12 -16.25 16.09
CA ASP A 292 -0.33 -15.04 16.76
C ASP A 292 -0.98 -14.10 15.73
N TRP A 293 -2.32 -14.03 15.81
CA TRP A 293 -3.17 -13.14 15.01
C TRP A 293 -3.24 -11.70 15.56
N GLY A 294 -2.53 -11.41 16.64
CA GLY A 294 -2.34 -10.06 17.14
C GLY A 294 -1.71 -9.16 16.06
N HIS A 295 -1.98 -7.87 16.16
CA HIS A 295 -1.38 -6.88 15.27
C HIS A 295 -0.06 -6.42 15.89
N ASN A 296 0.93 -6.01 15.08
CA ASN A 296 2.26 -5.54 15.52
C ASN A 296 2.25 -4.21 16.31
N GLY A 297 1.21 -3.91 17.08
CA GLY A 297 1.00 -2.61 17.73
C GLY A 297 0.43 -2.66 19.14
N SER A 298 0.63 -3.75 19.89
CA SER A 298 0.24 -3.84 21.29
C SER A 298 1.40 -4.29 22.18
N ASP A 299 2.13 -3.31 22.68
CA ASP A 299 2.71 -3.21 24.03
C ASP A 299 2.78 -1.73 24.42
#